data_AF-A0A7V1SDG7-F1
#
_entry.id   AF-A0A7V1SDG7-F1
#
_cell.length_a   1.000
_cell.length_b   1.000
_cell.length_c   1.000
_cell.angle_alpha   90.00
_cell.angle_beta   90.00
_cell.angle_gamma   90.00
#
_symmetry.space_group_name_H-M   'P 1'
#
loop_
_entity.id
_entity.type
_entity.pdbx_description
1 polymer ?
#
loop_
_entity_poly.entity_id
_entity_poly.type
_entity_poly.pdbx_seq_one_letter_code
_entity_poly.pdbx_strand_id
1 'polypeptide(L)'
;MQEVYPPKIRDKVRNLSHAGRLSQFDTEGVEVSFICGTLTRFFLKLDAERKTISEISFQSNGCGFVLAASDFFAENIKGKHLTELEGLEKLKMQLEEELGEFPLNRKHCLTMSFDALKSAFAELRRKQIQEFSGEKALICTCFGVSEETIESVVKEMAAETIEQVIEACRAGSGCGSCRPLIQEIIDQSKLPY
;
A
#
# COMPACT_ATOMS: atom_id res chain seq x y z
N MET A 1 -21.23 8.36 -30.40
CA MET A 1 -20.58 7.44 -29.42
C MET A 1 -19.61 8.22 -28.53
N GLN A 2 -20.01 9.41 -28.07
CA GLN A 2 -19.35 10.20 -27.04
C GLN A 2 -20.35 10.26 -25.86
N GLU A 3 -19.88 10.53 -24.63
CA GLU A 3 -20.68 10.85 -23.42
C GLU A 3 -20.98 9.74 -22.37
N VAL A 4 -20.15 8.71 -22.20
CA VAL A 4 -20.25 7.84 -20.97
C VAL A 4 -19.09 8.07 -20.00
N TYR A 5 -17.90 8.39 -20.52
CA TYR A 5 -16.70 8.63 -19.72
C TYR A 5 -16.07 9.98 -20.08
N PRO A 6 -15.50 10.70 -19.08
CA PRO A 6 -14.65 11.86 -19.34
C PRO A 6 -13.50 11.51 -20.30
N PRO A 7 -13.00 12.48 -21.09
CA PRO A 7 -11.94 12.23 -22.08
C PRO A 7 -10.73 11.49 -21.50
N LYS A 8 -10.21 11.93 -20.35
CA LYS A 8 -9.05 11.31 -19.70
C LYS A 8 -9.27 9.85 -19.31
N ILE A 9 -10.43 9.55 -18.70
CA ILE A 9 -10.81 8.17 -18.35
C ILE A 9 -10.91 7.31 -19.60
N ARG A 10 -11.56 7.82 -20.65
CA ARG A 10 -11.70 7.09 -21.92
C ARG A 10 -10.35 6.77 -22.54
N ASP A 11 -9.42 7.72 -22.52
CA ASP A 11 -8.10 7.54 -23.11
C ASP A 11 -7.26 6.56 -22.28
N LYS A 12 -7.34 6.61 -20.95
CA LYS A 12 -6.71 5.61 -20.05
C LYS A 12 -7.24 4.19 -20.31
N VAL A 13 -8.57 4.03 -20.40
CA VAL A 13 -9.20 2.72 -20.65
C VAL A 13 -8.82 2.12 -22.01
N ARG A 14 -8.51 2.95 -23.01
CA ARG A 14 -8.06 2.47 -24.32
C ARG A 14 -6.64 1.91 -24.29
N ASN A 15 -5.83 2.28 -23.31
CA ASN A 15 -4.42 1.90 -23.22
C ASN A 15 -4.04 1.54 -21.79
N LEU A 16 -4.64 0.48 -21.26
CA LEU A 16 -4.31 -0.05 -19.94
C LEU A 16 -2.97 -0.78 -20.01
N SER A 17 -2.00 -0.37 -19.20
CA SER A 17 -0.64 -0.92 -19.22
C SER A 17 -0.46 -2.10 -18.25
N HIS A 18 -1.33 -2.22 -17.25
CA HIS A 18 -1.21 -3.19 -16.15
C HIS A 18 -2.42 -4.13 -16.03
N ALA A 19 -3.32 -4.12 -17.02
CA ALA A 19 -4.47 -5.01 -17.05
C ALA A 19 -4.05 -6.44 -17.42
N GLY A 20 -4.43 -7.41 -16.58
CA GLY A 20 -4.11 -8.81 -16.78
C GLY A 20 -3.84 -9.54 -15.48
N ARG A 21 -3.64 -10.85 -15.60
CA ARG A 21 -3.20 -11.69 -14.48
C ARG A 21 -1.70 -11.88 -14.56
N LEU A 22 -1.01 -11.61 -13.45
CA LEU A 22 0.37 -12.02 -13.30
C LEU A 22 0.43 -13.54 -13.07
N SER A 23 1.29 -14.24 -13.80
CA SER A 23 1.45 -15.70 -13.68
C SER A 23 2.14 -16.09 -12.37
N GLN A 24 3.09 -15.29 -11.91
CA GLN A 24 3.81 -15.45 -10.65
C GLN A 24 3.69 -14.17 -9.84
N PHE A 25 3.11 -14.25 -8.64
CA PHE A 25 2.93 -13.13 -7.73
C PHE A 25 3.10 -13.60 -6.29
N ASP A 26 3.56 -12.69 -5.42
CA ASP A 26 3.77 -12.97 -4.01
C ASP A 26 2.51 -12.77 -3.19
N THR A 27 1.67 -11.81 -3.59
CA THR A 27 0.43 -11.48 -2.89
C THR A 27 -0.68 -11.11 -3.87
N GLU A 28 -1.91 -11.37 -3.45
CA GLU A 28 -3.10 -10.89 -4.15
C GLU A 28 -4.05 -10.20 -3.17
N GLY A 29 -4.78 -9.21 -3.67
CA GLY A 29 -5.88 -8.57 -2.95
C GLY A 29 -7.12 -8.57 -3.80
N VAL A 30 -8.27 -8.79 -3.17
CA VAL A 30 -9.55 -8.92 -3.85
C VAL A 30 -10.56 -8.04 -3.12
N GLU A 31 -11.38 -7.32 -3.89
CA GLU A 31 -12.55 -6.61 -3.40
C GLU A 31 -13.75 -6.86 -4.30
N VAL A 32 -14.92 -7.04 -3.70
CA VAL A 32 -16.19 -7.29 -4.40
C VAL A 32 -17.23 -6.30 -3.91
N SER A 33 -17.90 -5.61 -4.85
CA SER A 33 -19.06 -4.79 -4.52
C SER A 33 -20.32 -5.52 -4.89
N PHE A 34 -21.12 -5.77 -3.87
CA PHE A 34 -22.46 -6.31 -4.01
C PHE A 34 -23.47 -5.27 -4.54
N ILE A 35 -23.10 -3.98 -4.59
CA ILE A 35 -23.98 -2.91 -5.12
C ILE A 35 -24.05 -3.00 -6.65
N CYS A 36 -22.93 -3.26 -7.31
CA CYS A 36 -22.83 -3.26 -8.77
C CYS A 36 -22.24 -4.54 -9.37
N GLY A 37 -21.96 -5.57 -8.55
CA GLY A 37 -21.40 -6.85 -8.99
C GLY A 37 -19.95 -6.77 -9.50
N THR A 38 -19.26 -5.66 -9.20
CA THR A 38 -17.87 -5.48 -9.62
C THR A 38 -16.93 -6.25 -8.70
N LEU A 39 -15.98 -6.95 -9.31
CA LEU A 39 -14.85 -7.64 -8.70
C LEU A 39 -13.58 -6.95 -9.20
N THR A 40 -12.70 -6.57 -8.28
CA THR A 40 -11.35 -6.08 -8.61
C THR A 40 -10.32 -6.88 -7.84
N ARG A 41 -9.29 -7.32 -8.55
CA ARG A 41 -8.17 -8.08 -8.00
C ARG A 41 -6.86 -7.43 -8.40
N PHE A 42 -5.97 -7.26 -7.43
CA PHE A 42 -4.58 -6.86 -7.66
C PHE A 42 -3.64 -8.02 -7.38
N PHE A 43 -2.60 -8.14 -8.19
CA PHE A 43 -1.49 -9.06 -8.00
C PHE A 43 -0.22 -8.22 -7.84
N LEU A 44 0.53 -8.45 -6.76
CA LEU A 44 1.84 -7.83 -6.59
C LEU A 44 2.93 -8.89 -6.52
N LYS A 45 4.03 -8.56 -7.17
CA LYS A 45 5.30 -9.26 -7.08
C LYS A 45 6.33 -8.32 -6.49
N LEU A 46 7.10 -8.82 -5.54
CA LEU A 46 8.19 -8.08 -4.93
C LEU A 46 9.52 -8.44 -5.59
N ASP A 47 10.55 -7.65 -5.30
CA ASP A 47 11.93 -8.03 -5.59
C ASP A 47 12.40 -9.15 -4.65
N ALA A 48 13.59 -9.69 -4.93
CA ALA A 48 14.19 -10.77 -4.14
C ALA A 48 14.38 -10.38 -2.65
N GLU A 49 14.58 -9.09 -2.37
CA GLU A 49 14.71 -8.57 -1.01
C GLU A 49 13.36 -8.24 -0.33
N ARG A 50 12.24 -8.39 -1.06
CA ARG A 50 10.87 -8.09 -0.60
C ARG A 50 10.66 -6.65 -0.12
N LYS A 51 11.42 -5.72 -0.71
CA LYS A 51 11.43 -4.29 -0.40
C LYS A 51 10.72 -3.45 -1.45
N THR A 52 10.78 -3.88 -2.70
CA THR A 52 10.29 -3.11 -3.86
C THR A 52 9.22 -3.88 -4.59
N ILE A 53 8.20 -3.19 -5.08
CA ILE A 53 7.16 -3.80 -5.92
C ILE A 53 7.71 -3.88 -7.35
N SER A 54 8.25 -5.05 -7.70
CA SER A 54 8.86 -5.29 -9.01
C SER A 54 7.81 -5.26 -10.13
N GLU A 55 6.68 -5.92 -9.90
CA GLU A 55 5.56 -5.98 -10.84
C GLU A 55 4.23 -5.88 -10.12
N ILE A 56 3.27 -5.24 -10.77
CA ILE A 56 1.89 -5.13 -10.32
C ILE A 56 0.97 -5.23 -11.53
N SER A 57 -0.11 -5.99 -11.39
CA SER A 57 -1.16 -6.09 -12.40
C SER A 57 -2.53 -6.20 -11.73
N PHE A 58 -3.59 -6.00 -12.49
CA PHE A 58 -4.95 -6.10 -11.98
C PHE A 58 -5.90 -6.79 -12.96
N GLN A 59 -6.94 -7.42 -12.40
CA GLN A 59 -8.10 -7.89 -13.14
C GLN A 59 -9.36 -7.31 -12.54
N SER A 60 -10.25 -6.79 -13.40
CA SER A 60 -11.55 -6.32 -12.97
C SER A 60 -12.59 -6.52 -14.06
N ASN A 61 -13.82 -6.81 -13.66
CA ASN A 61 -15.02 -6.76 -14.52
C ASN A 61 -15.78 -5.44 -14.36
N GLY A 62 -15.19 -4.44 -13.69
CA GLY A 62 -15.79 -3.16 -13.40
C GLY A 62 -15.92 -2.25 -14.62
N CYS A 63 -16.58 -1.10 -14.40
CA CYS A 63 -16.74 -0.08 -15.43
C CYS A 63 -15.41 0.63 -15.74
N GLY A 64 -15.39 1.47 -16.77
CA GLY A 64 -14.18 2.20 -17.20
C GLY A 64 -13.54 3.06 -16.11
N PHE A 65 -14.32 3.55 -15.13
CA PHE A 65 -13.79 4.26 -13.96
C PHE A 65 -12.93 3.34 -13.07
N VAL A 66 -13.36 2.09 -12.87
CA VAL A 66 -12.61 1.09 -12.10
C VAL A 66 -11.32 0.72 -12.84
N LEU A 67 -11.42 0.47 -14.15
CA LEU A 67 -10.26 0.11 -14.97
C LEU A 67 -9.20 1.23 -14.98
N ALA A 68 -9.63 2.48 -15.20
CA ALA A 68 -8.73 3.63 -15.22
C ALA A 68 -8.08 3.87 -13.84
N ALA A 69 -8.86 3.76 -12.76
CA ALA A 69 -8.34 3.91 -11.41
C ALA A 69 -7.34 2.81 -11.04
N SER A 70 -7.66 1.55 -11.37
CA SER A 70 -6.79 0.42 -11.08
C SER A 70 -5.46 0.50 -11.84
N ASP A 71 -5.49 0.91 -13.10
CA ASP A 71 -4.27 1.09 -13.90
C ASP A 71 -3.42 2.26 -13.40
N PHE A 72 -4.06 3.37 -13.03
CA PHE A 72 -3.36 4.49 -12.39
C PHE A 72 -2.67 4.07 -11.09
N PHE A 73 -3.35 3.29 -10.23
CA PHE A 73 -2.74 2.80 -9.00
C PHE A 73 -1.56 1.87 -9.29
N ALA A 74 -1.72 0.96 -10.25
CA ALA A 74 -0.64 0.06 -10.64
C ALA A 74 0.60 0.83 -11.14
N GLU A 75 0.40 1.81 -12.03
CA GLU A 75 1.47 2.65 -12.56
C GLU A 75 2.19 3.45 -11.47
N ASN A 76 1.43 4.03 -10.53
CA ASN A 76 1.99 4.85 -9.46
C ASN A 76 2.68 4.04 -8.35
N ILE A 77 2.54 2.72 -8.34
CA ILE A 77 3.06 1.84 -7.28
C ILE A 77 4.20 0.97 -7.82
N LYS A 78 4.17 0.63 -9.11
CA LYS A 78 5.21 -0.17 -9.75
C LYS A 78 6.59 0.48 -9.56
N GLY A 79 7.56 -0.32 -9.13
CA GLY A 79 8.93 0.13 -8.90
C GLY A 79 9.15 0.92 -7.62
N LYS A 80 8.09 1.25 -6.85
CA LYS A 80 8.26 1.94 -5.57
C LYS A 80 8.66 0.96 -4.47
N HIS A 81 9.53 1.44 -3.59
CA HIS A 81 9.81 0.76 -2.34
C HIS A 81 8.58 0.82 -1.43
N LEU A 82 8.31 -0.23 -0.67
CA LEU A 82 7.26 -0.24 0.35
C LEU A 82 7.36 0.95 1.32
N THR A 83 8.56 1.49 1.54
CA THR A 83 8.84 2.62 2.45
C THR A 83 8.48 3.98 1.88
N GLU A 84 8.38 4.09 0.55
CA GLU A 84 8.01 5.33 -0.12
C GLU A 84 6.49 5.52 -0.20
N LEU A 85 5.72 4.48 0.16
CA LEU A 85 4.27 4.55 0.21
C LEU A 85 3.83 5.25 1.49
N GLU A 86 3.98 6.59 1.54
CA GLU A 86 3.55 7.48 2.62
C GLU A 86 2.01 7.59 2.74
N GLY A 87 1.37 6.46 3.01
CA GLY A 87 -0.08 6.35 3.08
C GLY A 87 -0.71 6.29 1.68
N LEU A 88 -1.37 5.17 1.39
CA LEU A 88 -2.06 4.97 0.12
C LEU A 88 -3.10 6.07 -0.17
N GLU A 89 -3.65 6.74 0.84
CA GLU A 89 -4.66 7.80 0.65
C GLU A 89 -4.17 8.96 -0.24
N LYS A 90 -2.86 9.24 -0.26
CA LYS A 90 -2.28 10.25 -1.19
C LYS A 90 -2.54 9.91 -2.66
N LEU A 91 -2.59 8.61 -2.99
CA LEU A 91 -2.86 8.15 -4.35
C LEU A 91 -4.28 8.48 -4.80
N LYS A 92 -5.27 8.53 -3.90
CA LYS A 92 -6.65 8.93 -4.28
C LYS A 92 -6.69 10.38 -4.74
N MET A 93 -6.00 11.27 -4.01
CA MET A 93 -5.94 12.69 -4.33
C MET A 93 -5.23 12.91 -5.68
N GLN A 94 -4.07 12.26 -5.87
CA GLN A 94 -3.33 12.32 -7.14
C GLN A 94 -4.15 11.78 -8.32
N LEU A 95 -4.95 10.74 -8.10
CA LEU A 95 -5.81 10.18 -9.14
C LEU A 95 -6.87 11.18 -9.60
N GLU A 96 -7.53 11.87 -8.68
CA GLU A 96 -8.56 12.87 -9.02
C GLU A 96 -7.93 14.10 -9.71
N GLU A 97 -6.69 14.46 -9.36
CA GLU A 97 -5.92 15.50 -10.07
C GLU A 97 -5.55 15.06 -11.51
N GLU A 98 -5.09 13.82 -11.69
CA GLU A 98 -4.66 13.32 -13.00
C GLU A 98 -5.85 13.02 -13.91
N LEU A 99 -6.81 12.21 -13.46
CA LEU A 99 -7.91 11.69 -14.28
C LEU A 99 -9.17 12.56 -14.24
N GLY A 100 -9.21 13.53 -13.32
CA GLY A 100 -10.38 14.38 -13.05
C GLY A 100 -11.27 13.83 -11.94
N GLU A 101 -12.14 14.68 -11.41
CA GLU A 101 -13.02 14.32 -10.31
C GLU A 101 -14.02 13.23 -10.74
N PHE A 102 -14.19 12.22 -9.89
CA PHE A 102 -15.16 11.17 -10.11
C PHE A 102 -16.55 11.70 -9.71
N PRO A 103 -17.57 11.62 -10.59
CA PRO A 103 -18.93 12.02 -10.25
C PRO A 103 -19.40 11.33 -8.96
N LEU A 104 -20.25 12.00 -8.17
CA LEU A 104 -20.74 11.49 -6.87
C LEU A 104 -21.27 10.04 -6.94
N ASN A 105 -22.01 9.71 -7.99
CA ASN A 105 -22.55 8.36 -8.21
C ASN A 105 -21.50 7.32 -8.65
N ARG A 106 -20.24 7.72 -8.88
CA ARG A 106 -19.12 6.87 -9.31
C ARG A 106 -17.94 6.88 -8.33
N LYS A 107 -17.99 7.63 -7.23
CA LYS A 107 -16.95 7.60 -6.18
C LYS A 107 -16.72 6.20 -5.61
N HIS A 108 -17.76 5.36 -5.55
CA HIS A 108 -17.62 3.96 -5.15
C HIS A 108 -16.64 3.18 -6.05
N CYS A 109 -16.56 3.48 -7.35
CA CYS A 109 -15.64 2.81 -8.28
C CYS A 109 -14.16 3.06 -7.91
N LEU A 110 -13.86 4.28 -7.45
CA LEU A 110 -12.53 4.65 -6.96
C LEU A 110 -12.22 3.94 -5.64
N THR A 111 -13.13 4.03 -4.67
CA THR A 111 -12.98 3.40 -3.35
C THR A 111 -12.75 1.90 -3.47
N MET A 112 -13.52 1.22 -4.31
CA MET A 112 -13.36 -0.21 -4.58
C MET A 112 -11.97 -0.60 -5.10
N SER A 113 -11.50 0.13 -6.12
CA SER A 113 -10.18 -0.12 -6.72
C SER A 113 -9.09 0.06 -5.68
N PHE A 114 -9.26 1.05 -4.81
CA PHE A 114 -8.36 1.33 -3.73
C PHE A 114 -8.41 0.29 -2.59
N ASP A 115 -9.59 -0.20 -2.25
CA ASP A 115 -9.78 -1.20 -1.21
C ASP A 115 -9.22 -2.57 -1.64
N ALA A 116 -9.37 -2.93 -2.92
CA ALA A 116 -8.71 -4.11 -3.48
C ALA A 116 -7.17 -4.03 -3.35
N LEU A 117 -6.61 -2.85 -3.63
CA LEU A 117 -5.18 -2.59 -3.46
C LEU A 117 -4.77 -2.67 -1.98
N LYS A 118 -5.51 -2.02 -1.07
CA LYS A 118 -5.29 -2.11 0.38
C LYS A 118 -5.32 -3.56 0.87
N SER A 119 -6.27 -4.35 0.38
CA SER A 119 -6.40 -5.77 0.68
C SER A 119 -5.14 -6.55 0.28
N ALA A 120 -4.54 -6.22 -0.87
CA ALA A 120 -3.31 -6.85 -1.35
C ALA A 120 -2.09 -6.53 -0.45
N PHE A 121 -1.99 -5.28 0.00
CA PHE A 121 -0.96 -4.88 0.98
C PHE A 121 -1.21 -5.47 2.37
N ALA A 122 -2.47 -5.63 2.79
CA ALA A 122 -2.79 -6.29 4.04
C ALA A 122 -2.38 -7.77 4.01
N GLU A 123 -2.61 -8.45 2.88
CA GLU A 123 -2.14 -9.83 2.69
C GLU A 123 -0.62 -9.92 2.69
N LEU A 124 0.08 -8.96 2.06
CA LEU A 124 1.53 -8.90 2.13
C LEU A 124 2.04 -8.81 3.58
N ARG A 125 1.45 -7.93 4.39
CA ARG A 125 1.79 -7.78 5.81
C ARG A 125 1.52 -9.07 6.59
N ARG A 126 0.39 -9.74 6.32
CA ARG A 126 0.07 -11.03 6.96
C ARG A 126 1.14 -12.08 6.68
N LYS A 127 1.60 -12.20 5.43
CA LYS A 127 2.67 -13.13 5.07
C LYS A 127 3.99 -12.80 5.77
N GLN A 128 4.37 -11.52 5.80
CA GLN A 128 5.57 -11.08 6.51
C GLN A 128 5.54 -11.43 8.01
N ILE A 129 4.37 -11.31 8.65
CA ILE A 129 4.18 -11.71 10.05
C ILE A 129 4.32 -13.22 10.25
N GLN A 130 3.78 -14.03 9.33
CA GLN A 130 3.85 -15.49 9.41
C GLN A 130 5.27 -16.03 9.18
N GLU A 131 6.05 -15.37 8.33
CA GLU A 131 7.43 -15.77 8.01
C GLU A 131 8.45 -15.29 9.04
N PHE A 132 8.07 -14.38 9.93
CA PHE A 132 8.97 -13.82 10.93
C PHE A 132 9.31 -14.84 12.01
N SER A 133 10.61 -15.08 12.21
CA SER A 133 11.16 -16.05 13.16
C SER A 133 11.98 -15.42 14.29
N GLY A 134 11.89 -14.10 14.49
CA GLY A 134 12.67 -13.42 15.54
C GLY A 134 12.13 -13.70 16.94
N GLU A 135 12.98 -13.53 17.95
CA GLU A 135 12.64 -13.80 19.35
C GLU A 135 11.72 -12.74 19.96
N LYS A 136 11.86 -11.47 19.54
CA LYS A 136 11.01 -10.35 19.98
C LYS A 136 9.96 -9.98 18.93
N ALA A 137 8.88 -9.34 19.36
CA ALA A 137 7.72 -9.05 18.52
C ALA A 137 8.04 -8.17 17.31
N LEU A 138 7.29 -8.35 16.21
CA LEU A 138 7.29 -7.40 15.10
C LEU A 138 6.47 -6.15 15.48
N ILE A 139 7.16 -5.03 15.67
CA ILE A 139 6.53 -3.75 15.99
C ILE A 139 6.08 -3.04 14.71
N CYS A 140 6.94 -2.99 13.68
CA CYS A 140 6.57 -2.42 12.39
C CYS A 140 6.36 -3.50 11.33
N THR A 141 5.11 -3.91 11.15
CA THR A 141 4.73 -4.91 10.14
C THR A 141 4.83 -4.41 8.70
N CYS A 142 4.92 -3.10 8.47
CA CYS A 142 5.11 -2.55 7.12
C CYS A 142 6.52 -2.78 6.59
N PHE A 143 7.51 -2.74 7.47
CA PHE A 143 8.94 -2.80 7.11
C PHE A 143 9.66 -3.96 7.77
N GLY A 144 8.93 -4.86 8.42
CA GLY A 144 9.49 -6.02 9.11
C GLY A 144 10.44 -5.65 10.25
N VAL A 145 10.21 -4.53 10.94
CA VAL A 145 11.10 -4.08 12.02
C VAL A 145 10.62 -4.67 13.34
N SER A 146 11.50 -5.41 14.01
CA SER A 146 11.24 -6.00 15.32
C SER A 146 11.44 -4.98 16.44
N GLU A 147 10.90 -5.31 17.61
CA GLU A 147 11.13 -4.59 18.86
C GLU A 147 12.63 -4.51 19.18
N GLU A 148 13.37 -5.60 18.98
CA GLU A 148 14.82 -5.65 19.18
C GLU A 148 15.56 -4.60 18.32
N THR A 149 15.18 -4.46 17.05
CA THR A 149 15.79 -3.45 16.16
C THR A 149 15.46 -2.03 16.62
N ILE A 150 14.26 -1.79 17.16
CA ILE A 150 13.89 -0.45 17.66
C ILE A 150 14.65 -0.17 18.96
N GLU A 151 14.73 -1.14 19.87
CA GLU A 151 15.52 -1.01 21.10
C GLU A 151 17.00 -0.73 20.81
N SER A 152 17.60 -1.41 19.82
CA SER A 152 19.00 -1.19 19.45
C SER A 152 19.19 0.21 18.87
N VAL A 153 18.29 0.68 18.01
CA VAL A 153 18.31 2.06 17.47
C VAL A 153 18.21 3.09 18.60
N VAL A 154 17.27 2.91 19.53
CA VAL A 154 17.07 3.83 20.66
C VAL A 154 18.30 3.88 21.56
N LYS A 155 18.93 2.73 21.85
CA LYS A 155 20.11 2.65 22.71
C LYS A 155 21.39 3.14 22.04
N GLU A 156 21.67 2.67 20.82
CA GLU A 156 22.95 2.91 20.14
C GLU A 156 23.02 4.29 19.49
N MET A 157 21.89 4.78 18.95
CA MET A 157 21.83 6.09 18.30
C MET A 157 21.28 7.18 19.22
N ALA A 158 20.98 6.86 20.48
CA ALA A 158 20.32 7.75 21.44
C ALA A 158 19.07 8.43 20.84
N ALA A 159 18.26 7.66 20.11
CA ALA A 159 17.07 8.19 19.46
C ALA A 159 16.01 8.53 20.53
N GLU A 160 15.64 9.80 20.62
CA GLU A 160 14.70 10.35 21.59
C GLU A 160 13.32 10.68 21.00
N THR A 161 13.20 10.64 19.66
CA THR A 161 11.96 10.94 18.94
C THR A 161 11.61 9.87 17.91
N ILE A 162 10.32 9.79 17.57
CA ILE A 162 9.83 8.87 16.53
C ILE A 162 10.49 9.18 15.19
N GLU A 163 10.72 10.46 14.88
CA GLU A 163 11.36 10.90 13.65
C GLU A 163 12.78 10.35 13.52
N GLN A 164 13.56 10.30 14.61
CA GLN A 164 14.90 9.71 14.62
C GLN A 164 14.85 8.19 14.41
N VAL A 165 13.87 7.50 15.01
CA VAL A 165 13.65 6.06 14.76
C VAL A 165 13.25 5.80 13.31
N ILE A 166 12.40 6.66 12.72
CA ILE A 166 12.04 6.60 11.31
C ILE A 166 13.29 6.79 10.43
N GLU A 167 14.15 7.73 10.74
CA GLU A 167 15.37 7.97 9.95
C GLU A 167 16.32 6.76 10.01
N ALA A 168 16.46 6.15 11.18
CA ALA A 168 17.37 5.03 11.41
C ALA A 168 16.89 3.70 10.82
N CYS A 169 15.63 3.31 11.07
CA CYS A 169 15.13 1.99 10.69
C CYS A 169 13.79 2.01 9.96
N ARG A 170 13.26 3.20 9.61
CA ARG A 170 12.00 3.43 8.87
C ARG A 170 10.73 3.01 9.60
N ALA A 171 10.84 2.39 10.78
CA ALA A 171 9.67 2.05 11.59
C ALA A 171 8.85 3.31 11.90
N GLY A 172 7.59 3.35 11.44
CA GLY A 172 6.68 4.48 11.66
C GLY A 172 6.45 5.40 10.46
N SER A 173 7.17 5.25 9.34
CA SER A 173 6.94 6.07 8.12
C SER A 173 5.84 5.56 7.19
N GLY A 174 5.46 4.28 7.30
CA GLY A 174 4.47 3.64 6.43
C GLY A 174 3.03 4.01 6.81
N CYS A 175 2.29 3.07 7.40
CA CYS A 175 0.91 3.34 7.85
C CYS A 175 0.83 4.10 9.19
N GLY A 176 1.95 4.28 9.89
CA GLY A 176 2.00 4.94 11.19
C GLY A 176 1.40 4.15 12.38
N SER A 177 0.85 2.95 12.18
CA SER A 177 0.17 2.20 13.25
C SER A 177 1.09 1.75 14.39
N CYS A 178 2.39 1.65 14.13
CA CYS A 178 3.40 1.26 15.10
C CYS A 178 3.93 2.44 15.94
N ARG A 179 3.60 3.68 15.58
CA ARG A 179 4.12 4.89 16.26
C ARG A 179 3.86 4.93 17.78
N PRO A 180 2.67 4.54 18.29
CA PRO A 180 2.44 4.50 19.74
C PRO A 180 3.38 3.53 20.47
N LEU A 181 3.62 2.34 19.88
CA LEU A 181 4.54 1.34 20.46
C LEU A 181 5.99 1.80 20.38
N ILE A 182 6.38 2.45 19.27
CA ILE A 182 7.72 3.05 19.15
C ILE A 182 7.94 4.11 20.23
N GLN A 183 6.94 4.97 20.47
CA GLN A 183 7.01 5.99 21.52
C GLN A 183 7.16 5.35 22.91
N GLU A 184 6.42 4.28 23.18
CA GLU A 184 6.54 3.54 24.45
C GLU A 184 7.96 3.00 24.67
N ILE A 185 8.59 2.41 23.64
CA ILE A 185 9.98 1.92 23.73
C ILE A 185 10.97 3.06 24.01
N ILE A 186 10.79 4.21 23.36
CA ILE A 186 11.60 5.42 23.62
C ILE A 186 11.41 5.93 25.05
N ASP A 187 10.16 5.96 25.54
CA ASP A 187 9.86 6.47 26.88
C ASP A 187 10.44 5.53 27.95
N GLN A 188 10.34 4.22 27.75
CA GLN A 188 10.92 3.21 28.63
C GLN A 188 12.45 3.32 28.73
N SER A 189 13.15 3.66 27.65
CA SER A 189 14.61 3.81 27.68
C SER A 189 15.09 5.01 28.51
N LYS A 190 14.20 5.94 28.85
CA LYS A 190 14.50 7.16 29.64
C LYS A 190 14.21 6.98 31.13
N LEU A 191 13.57 5.89 31.54
CA LEU A 191 13.26 5.64 32.95
C LEU A 191 14.53 5.18 33.70
N PRO A 192 14.91 5.83 34.81
CA PRO A 192 15.95 5.31 35.68
C PRO A 192 15.44 4.02 36.34
N TYR A 193 16.21 2.93 36.20
CA TYR A 193 15.99 1.66 36.90
C TYR A 193 16.04 1.82 38.42
#